data_AF-A0AAP2UUZ0-F1
#
_entry.id   AF-A0AAP2UUZ0-F1
#
_cell.length_a   1.000
_cell.length_b   1.000
_cell.length_c   1.000
_cell.angle_alpha   90.00
_cell.angle_beta   90.00
_cell.angle_gamma   90.00
#
_symmetry.space_group_name_H-M   'P 1'
#
loop_
_entity.id
_entity.type
_entity.pdbx_description
1 polymer ?
#
loop_
_entity_poly.entity_id
_entity_poly.type
_entity_poly.pdbx_seq_one_letter_code
_entity_poly.pdbx_strand_id
1 'polypeptide(L)' 'MHHLGVGAPHRGKRCILIADDATVTVIHLDTGEIIATNAIDPDSTYWRNQEREPGRWPGSRS' A
#
# COMPACT_ATOMS: atom_id res chain seq x y z
N MET A 1 12.84 -5.63 8.31
CA MET A 1 11.78 -6.13 7.40
C MET A 1 10.58 -5.22 7.60
N HIS A 2 10.20 -4.42 6.60
CA HIS A 2 9.09 -3.45 6.71
C HIS A 2 7.83 -4.01 6.03
N HIS A 3 6.66 -3.84 6.64
CA HIS A 3 5.38 -4.35 6.15
C HIS A 3 4.53 -3.23 5.54
N LEU A 4 3.99 -3.47 4.33
CA LEU A 4 3.26 -2.47 3.52
C LEU A 4 1.73 -2.45 3.74
N GLY A 5 1.16 -3.36 4.54
CA GLY A 5 -0.29 -3.38 4.80
C GLY A 5 -1.17 -3.92 3.65
N VAL A 6 -0.57 -4.60 2.67
CA VAL A 6 -1.24 -5.09 1.44
C VAL A 6 -1.68 -6.56 1.52
N GLY A 7 -1.15 -7.34 2.47
CA GLY A 7 -1.08 -8.80 2.36
C GLY A 7 -2.39 -9.58 2.27
N ALA A 8 -3.41 -9.29 3.08
CA ALA A 8 -4.60 -10.16 3.15
C ALA A 8 -5.49 -10.10 1.87
N PRO A 9 -5.84 -8.92 1.32
CA PRO A 9 -6.71 -8.86 0.13
C PRO A 9 -6.01 -9.16 -1.19
N HIS A 10 -4.68 -9.21 -1.21
CA HIS A 10 -3.88 -9.43 -2.41
C HIS A 10 -3.00 -10.68 -2.33
N ARG A 11 -3.32 -11.62 -1.41
CA ARG A 11 -2.62 -12.90 -1.27
C ARG A 11 -2.62 -13.66 -2.60
N GLY A 12 -1.44 -14.13 -3.01
CA GLY A 12 -1.26 -14.92 -4.24
C GLY A 12 -1.28 -14.10 -5.54
N LYS A 13 -1.49 -12.77 -5.47
CA LYS A 13 -1.37 -11.89 -6.64
C LYS A 13 0.10 -11.59 -6.93
N ARG A 14 0.43 -11.49 -8.22
CA ARG A 14 1.75 -11.07 -8.69
C ARG A 14 1.79 -9.54 -8.72
N CYS A 15 2.87 -8.96 -8.21
CA CYS A 15 3.02 -7.52 -8.11
C CYS A 15 4.38 -7.06 -8.62
N ILE A 16 4.42 -5.83 -9.12
CA ILE A 16 5.65 -5.04 -9.29
C ILE A 16 5.73 -4.10 -8.09
N LEU A 17 6.91 -3.98 -7.51
CA LEU A 17 7.22 -3.00 -6.48
C LEU A 17 8.23 -2.02 -7.06
N ILE A 18 7.89 -0.73 -7.03
CA ILE A 18 8.79 0.35 -7.40
C ILE A 18 9.06 1.13 -6.11
N ALA A 19 10.34 1.32 -5.79
CA ALA A 19 10.76 2.09 -4.63
C ALA A 19 11.65 3.24 -5.08
N ASP A 20 11.39 4.42 -4.53
CA ASP A 20 12.30 5.56 -4.56
C ASP A 20 12.70 5.94 -3.12
N ASP A 21 13.34 7.09 -2.94
CA ASP A 21 13.83 7.53 -1.63
C ASP A 21 12.70 7.78 -0.61
N ALA A 22 11.47 8.04 -1.07
CA ALA A 22 10.36 8.47 -0.22
C ALA A 22 9.21 7.47 -0.18
N THR A 23 9.06 6.63 -1.19
CA THR A 23 7.86 5.83 -1.39
C THR A 23 8.12 4.44 -1.93
N VAL A 24 7.20 3.54 -1.62
CA VAL A 24 7.03 2.25 -2.30
C VAL A 24 5.65 2.22 -2.93
N THR A 25 5.59 2.00 -4.24
CA THR A 25 4.35 1.76 -4.99
C THR A 25 4.21 0.29 -5.32
N VAL A 26 3.05 -0.30 -5.00
CA VAL A 26 2.72 -1.69 -5.28
C VAL A 26 1.70 -1.73 -6.42
N ILE A 27 2.06 -2.39 -7.52
CA ILE A 27 1.26 -2.44 -8.75
C ILE A 27 0.89 -3.89 -9.04
N HIS A 28 -0.38 -4.15 -9.37
CA HIS A 28 -0.82 -5.47 -9.83
C HIS A 28 -0.21 -5.76 -11.21
N LEU A 29 0.50 -6.89 -11.34
CA LEU A 29 1.27 -7.19 -12.55
C LEU A 29 0.40 -7.28 -13.81
N ASP A 30 -0.77 -7.90 -13.70
CA ASP A 30 -1.59 -8.22 -14.88
C ASP A 30 -2.49 -7.06 -15.32
N THR A 31 -2.85 -6.15 -14.41
CA THR A 31 -3.80 -5.06 -14.69
C THR A 31 -3.15 -3.68 -14.71
N GLY A 32 -1.95 -3.53 -14.16
CA GLY A 32 -1.32 -2.22 -13.96
C GLY A 32 -1.98 -1.36 -12.87
N GLU A 33 -2.93 -1.90 -12.12
CA GLU A 33 -3.63 -1.19 -11.05
C GLU A 33 -2.68 -0.93 -9.86
N ILE A 34 -2.70 0.30 -9.34
CA ILE A 34 -2.01 0.63 -8.09
C ILE A 34 -2.80 0.03 -6.93
N ILE A 35 -2.16 -0.88 -6.21
CA ILE A 35 -2.72 -1.54 -5.02
C ILE A 35 -2.46 -0.70 -3.77
N ALA A 36 -1.27 -0.09 -3.69
CA ALA A 36 -0.85 0.70 -2.55
C ALA A 36 0.26 1.68 -2.90
N THR A 37 0.23 2.81 -2.20
CA THR A 37 1.33 3.76 -2.10
C THR A 37 1.71 3.88 -0.62
N ASN A 38 2.97 3.64 -0.28
CA ASN A 38 3.46 3.59 1.09
C ASN A 38 4.60 4.60 1.25
N ALA A 39 4.50 5.51 2.20
CA ALA A 39 5.62 6.37 2.57
C ALA A 39 6.69 5.56 3.32
N ILE A 40 7.96 5.75 2.95
CA ILE A 40 9.10 5.14 3.62
C ILE A 40 9.35 5.90 4.92
N ASP A 41 9.29 5.16 6.02
CA ASP A 41 9.67 5.64 7.34
C ASP A 41 10.72 4.66 7.91
N PRO A 42 12.01 5.03 7.96
CA PRO A 42 13.06 4.13 8.41
C PRO A 42 12.90 3.73 9.88
N ASP A 43 12.22 4.55 10.68
CA ASP A 43 12.01 4.34 12.11
C ASP A 43 10.78 3.45 12.39
N SER A 44 9.95 3.20 11.36
CA SER A 44 8.77 2.34 11.46
C SER A 44 8.92 1.05 10.67
N THR A 45 8.57 -0.07 11.30
CA THR A 45 8.47 -1.37 10.63
C THR A 45 7.16 -1.55 9.86
N TYR A 46 6.22 -0.62 9.98
CA TYR A 46 4.94 -0.65 9.30
C TYR A 46 4.72 0.62 8.48
N TRP A 47 4.63 0.47 7.17
CA TRP A 47 4.34 1.56 6.25
C TRP A 47 2.91 1.42 5.77
N ARG A 48 2.06 2.37 6.16
CA ARG A 48 0.63 2.34 5.86
C ARG A 48 0.38 2.63 4.37
N ASN A 49 -0.59 1.92 3.78
CA ASN A 49 -1.11 2.24 2.46
C ASN A 49 -1.92 3.55 2.51
N GLN A 50 -1.52 4.55 1.72
CA GLN A 50 -2.15 5.87 1.62
C GLN A 50 -3.34 5.90 0.65
N GLU A 51 -3.50 4.91 -0.23
CA GLU A 51 -4.66 4.80 -1.13
C GLU A 51 -5.94 4.37 -0.38
N ARG A 52 -5.80 3.88 0.84
CA ARG A 52 -6.95 3.55 1.69
C ARG A 52 -7.39 4.80 2.44
N GLU A 53 -8.67 5.13 2.32
CA GLU A 53 -9.31 6.12 3.20
C GLU A 53 -8.92 5.83 4.65
N PRO A 54 -8.52 6.87 5.41
CA PRO A 54 -8.31 6.72 6.83
C PRO A 54 -9.60 6.24 7.51
N GLY A 55 -9.62 5.02 8.06
CA GLY A 55 -10.81 4.48 8.75
C GLY A 55 -11.26 5.40 9.90
N ARG A 56 -12.56 5.47 10.25
CA ARG A 56 -13.54 4.38 10.39
C ARG A 56 -14.94 4.78 9.90
N TRP A 57 -15.74 3.75 9.62
CA TRP A 57 -17.16 3.83 9.29
C TRP A 57 -18.04 4.70 10.22
N PRO A 58 -19.11 5.30 9.67
CA PRO A 58 -19.35 5.40 8.23
C PRO A 58 -18.39 6.46 7.68
N GLY A 59 -17.64 6.11 6.62
CA GLY A 59 -16.74 7.03 5.93
C GLY A 59 -17.46 8.32 5.56
N SER A 60 -16.72 9.41 5.44
CA SER A 60 -17.25 10.76 5.24
C SER A 60 -18.37 10.78 4.20
N ARG A 61 -19.59 10.99 4.68
CA ARG A 61 -20.78 11.24 3.89
C ARG A 61 -20.95 12.75 3.84
N SER A 62 -20.70 13.35 2.67
CA SER A 62 -21.18 14.69 2.34
C SER A 62 -21.47 14.75 0.85
#